data_AF-A0A452XK25-F1
#
_entry.id   AF-A0A452XK25-F1
#
_cell.length_a   1.000
_cell.length_b   1.000
_cell.length_c   1.000
_cell.angle_alpha   90.00
_cell.angle_beta   90.00
_cell.angle_gamma   90.00
#
_symmetry.space_group_name_H-M   'P 1'
#
loop_
_entity.id
_entity.type
_entity.pdbx_description
1 polymer ?
#
loop_
_entity_poly.entity_id
_entity_poly.type
_entity_poly.pdbx_seq_one_letter_code
_entity_poly.pdbx_strand_id
1 'polypeptide(L)'
;MTSCTGSSMTHKVISHFTSHRPLLFSLTMSRKLSNVLEKINKLVEEANTFDLVENRAEAPFDRDRETHRGLDRPAENFGRDEDKKVVVNLLLAQQDQENVQVLAIFGMGGLGKTTLPKMVYNDPRVEQHF
;
A
#
# COMPACT_ATOMS: atom_id res chain seq x y z
N MET A 1 18.52 -38.66 -57.50
CA MET A 1 19.68 -38.37 -56.63
C MET A 1 19.79 -36.87 -56.51
N THR A 2 19.77 -36.37 -55.26
CA THR A 2 20.27 -35.05 -54.78
C THR A 2 19.79 -33.78 -55.48
N SER A 3 19.33 -32.71 -54.84
CA SER A 3 19.20 -32.33 -53.43
C SER A 3 18.56 -30.94 -53.41
N CYS A 4 17.95 -30.62 -52.27
CA CYS A 4 17.23 -29.41 -51.94
C CYS A 4 17.96 -28.08 -52.24
N THR A 5 17.20 -27.06 -52.67
CA THR A 5 17.43 -25.67 -52.28
C THR A 5 16.08 -25.04 -51.94
N GLY A 6 15.79 -24.95 -50.63
CA GLY A 6 14.60 -24.27 -50.12
C GLY A 6 14.74 -22.75 -50.22
N SER A 7 13.74 -22.09 -50.79
CA SER A 7 13.57 -20.65 -50.65
C SER A 7 12.67 -20.37 -49.44
N SER A 8 13.31 -19.81 -48.42
CA SER A 8 12.81 -19.42 -47.10
C SER A 8 11.49 -18.64 -47.08
N MET A 9 10.62 -18.99 -46.13
CA MET A 9 9.55 -18.11 -45.62
C MET A 9 10.17 -16.93 -44.86
N THR A 10 9.95 -15.69 -45.32
CA THR A 10 10.23 -14.49 -44.51
C THR A 10 9.03 -13.53 -44.48
N HIS A 11 8.24 -13.70 -43.41
CA HIS A 11 7.67 -12.69 -42.52
C HIS A 11 7.63 -11.20 -42.92
N LYS A 12 6.44 -10.60 -42.68
CA LYS A 12 6.11 -9.29 -42.00
C LYS A 12 7.06 -8.10 -42.28
N VAL A 13 6.59 -6.90 -42.66
CA VAL A 13 5.69 -5.99 -41.94
C VAL A 13 5.16 -4.98 -42.98
N ILE A 14 3.85 -4.68 -43.00
CA ILE A 14 3.32 -3.56 -43.79
C ILE A 14 3.97 -2.29 -43.24
N SER A 15 4.80 -1.70 -44.11
CA SER A 15 5.50 -0.42 -43.98
C SER A 15 4.88 0.51 -42.92
N HIS A 16 5.63 0.65 -41.83
CA HIS A 16 5.90 1.91 -41.16
C HIS A 16 4.84 2.99 -41.35
N PHE A 17 4.07 3.23 -40.28
CA PHE A 17 3.59 4.54 -39.86
C PHE A 17 3.22 5.46 -41.02
N THR A 18 1.93 5.51 -41.34
CA THR A 18 1.31 6.70 -41.93
C THR A 18 2.03 7.95 -41.41
N SER A 19 2.82 8.56 -42.29
CA SER A 19 3.70 9.69 -41.99
C SER A 19 2.82 10.91 -41.79
N HIS A 20 2.19 10.99 -40.61
CA HIS A 20 1.31 12.08 -40.23
C HIS A 20 2.18 13.30 -39.93
N ARG A 21 2.32 14.17 -40.94
CA ARG A 21 2.89 15.53 -40.92
C ARG A 21 3.32 16.01 -39.52
N PRO A 22 4.57 15.74 -39.10
CA PRO A 22 5.01 15.96 -37.72
C PRO A 22 4.93 17.42 -37.29
N LEU A 23 5.09 18.36 -38.23
CA LEU A 23 4.96 19.80 -37.99
C LEU A 23 3.51 20.24 -37.71
N LEU A 24 2.53 19.60 -38.35
CA LEU A 24 1.11 19.88 -38.07
C LEU A 24 0.72 19.27 -36.72
N PHE A 25 1.23 18.08 -36.41
CA PHE A 25 1.05 17.47 -35.10
C PHE A 25 1.65 18.34 -34.00
N SER A 26 2.91 18.78 -34.15
CA SER A 26 3.57 19.64 -33.17
C SER A 26 2.84 20.97 -32.99
N LEU A 27 2.46 21.66 -34.08
CA LEU A 27 1.68 22.90 -34.00
C LEU A 27 0.34 22.71 -33.28
N THR A 28 -0.33 21.59 -33.54
CA THR A 28 -1.60 21.26 -32.89
C THR A 28 -1.41 20.96 -31.41
N MET A 29 -0.37 20.20 -31.05
CA MET A 29 -0.05 19.87 -29.67
C MET A 29 0.44 21.08 -28.88
N SER A 30 1.23 21.97 -29.48
CA SER A 30 1.65 23.23 -28.85
C SER A 30 0.45 24.09 -28.48
N ARG A 31 -0.53 24.26 -29.38
CA ARG A 31 -1.77 24.98 -29.07
C ARG A 31 -2.54 24.31 -27.94
N LYS A 32 -2.65 22.97 -27.94
CA LYS A 32 -3.32 22.24 -26.85
C LYS A 32 -2.61 22.43 -25.51
N LEU A 33 -1.28 22.38 -25.48
CA LEU A 33 -0.48 22.61 -24.27
C LEU A 33 -0.63 24.04 -23.75
N SER A 34 -0.61 25.04 -24.63
CA SER A 34 -0.87 26.44 -24.25
C SER A 34 -2.26 26.60 -23.61
N ASN A 35 -3.29 25.98 -24.17
CA ASN A 35 -4.64 26.02 -23.60
C ASN A 35 -4.71 25.34 -22.22
N VAL A 36 -3.95 24.26 -21.98
CA VAL A 36 -3.89 23.61 -20.67
C VAL A 36 -3.17 24.51 -19.66
N LEU A 37 -2.05 25.13 -20.06
CA LEU A 37 -1.30 26.04 -19.19
C LEU A 37 -2.14 27.26 -18.78
N GLU A 38 -2.91 27.82 -19.72
CA GLU A 38 -3.83 28.92 -19.45
C GLU A 38 -4.90 28.53 -18.42
N LYS A 39 -5.49 27.33 -18.57
CA LYS A 39 -6.45 26.80 -17.58
C LYS A 39 -5.83 26.60 -16.21
N ILE A 40 -4.60 26.06 -16.14
CA ILE A 40 -3.89 25.90 -14.87
C ILE A 40 -3.65 27.26 -14.22
N ASN A 41 -3.16 28.25 -14.97
CA ASN A 41 -2.94 29.59 -14.43
C ASN A 41 -4.24 30.22 -13.93
N LYS A 42 -5.34 30.09 -14.69
CA LYS A 42 -6.66 30.55 -14.24
C LYS A 42 -7.11 29.87 -12.94
N LEU A 43 -6.89 28.56 -12.82
CA LEU A 43 -7.19 27.82 -11.59
C LEU A 43 -6.30 28.23 -10.42
N VAL A 44 -5.03 28.55 -10.66
CA VAL A 44 -4.12 29.05 -9.62
C VAL A 44 -4.55 30.44 -9.17
N GLU A 45 -4.90 31.34 -10.08
CA GLU A 45 -5.45 32.66 -9.74
C GLU A 45 -6.76 32.52 -8.95
N GLU A 46 -7.69 31.67 -9.41
CA GLU A 46 -8.92 31.36 -8.66
C GLU A 46 -8.59 30.75 -7.28
N ALA A 47 -7.69 29.78 -7.20
CA ALA A 47 -7.29 29.16 -5.93
C ALA A 47 -6.63 30.17 -4.98
N ASN A 48 -5.84 31.11 -5.48
CA ASN A 48 -5.28 32.22 -4.71
C ASN A 48 -6.39 33.16 -4.20
N THR A 49 -7.44 33.43 -4.99
CA THR A 49 -8.59 34.21 -4.48
C THR A 49 -9.32 33.50 -3.36
N PHE A 50 -9.28 32.17 -3.31
CA PHE A 50 -9.87 31.35 -2.26
C PHE A 50 -8.87 31.00 -1.13
N ASP A 51 -7.67 31.58 -1.13
CA ASP A 51 -6.59 31.31 -0.15
C ASP A 51 -6.23 29.81 -0.03
N LEU A 52 -6.38 29.06 -1.12
CA LEU A 52 -6.12 27.61 -1.18
C LEU A 52 -4.63 27.28 -1.39
N VAL A 53 -3.80 28.28 -1.71
CA VAL A 53 -2.35 28.12 -1.90
C VAL A 53 -1.67 28.30 -0.54
N GLU A 54 -1.67 27.17 0.16
CA GLU A 54 -1.37 26.87 1.57
C GLU A 54 -0.08 27.46 2.17
N ASN A 55 -0.17 28.05 3.38
CA ASN A 55 0.95 27.96 4.33
C ASN A 55 0.76 26.70 5.14
N ARG A 56 1.69 25.74 5.03
CA ARG A 56 1.72 24.51 5.81
C ARG A 56 1.54 24.80 7.30
N ALA A 57 0.31 24.72 7.80
CA ALA A 57 0.11 24.25 9.15
C ALA A 57 0.46 22.76 9.10
N GLU A 58 1.35 22.36 9.99
CA GLU A 58 1.80 20.99 10.21
C GLU A 58 0.75 19.98 9.77
N ALA A 59 1.15 19.04 8.90
CA ALA A 59 0.32 17.91 8.52
C ALA A 59 -0.42 17.44 9.79
N PRO A 60 -1.77 17.34 9.78
CA PRO A 60 -2.49 16.85 10.93
C PRO A 60 -1.80 15.57 11.34
N PHE A 61 -1.17 15.58 12.52
CA PHE A 61 -0.76 14.34 13.15
C PHE A 61 -2.02 13.50 13.16
N ASP A 62 -2.02 12.47 12.31
CA ASP A 62 -3.08 11.49 12.17
C ASP A 62 -3.22 10.79 13.53
N ARG A 63 -3.99 11.42 14.43
CA ARG A 63 -4.23 10.96 15.80
C ARG A 63 -5.26 9.82 15.82
N ASP A 64 -5.76 9.41 14.66
CA ASP A 64 -6.77 8.37 14.54
C ASP A 64 -6.21 7.11 13.87
N ARG A 65 -4.94 6.77 14.14
CA ARG A 65 -4.45 5.42 13.89
C ARG A 65 -5.03 4.46 14.93
N GLU A 66 -6.32 4.19 14.83
CA GLU A 66 -7.00 3.23 15.67
C GLU A 66 -6.61 1.80 15.30
N THR A 67 -6.28 0.98 16.30
CA THR A 67 -6.25 -0.48 16.10
C THR A 67 -7.67 -0.98 16.30
N HIS A 68 -8.46 -1.03 15.22
CA HIS A 68 -9.83 -1.56 15.28
C HIS A 68 -9.83 -2.96 15.93
N ARG A 69 -10.60 -3.11 17.03
CA ARG A 69 -10.75 -4.39 17.76
C ARG A 69 -11.55 -5.42 16.94
N GLY A 70 -12.46 -4.97 16.07
CA GLY A 70 -13.35 -5.83 15.28
C GLY A 70 -12.75 -6.32 13.97
N LEU A 71 -11.89 -7.34 14.02
CA LEU A 71 -11.74 -8.23 12.87
C LEU A 71 -12.61 -9.45 13.16
N ASP A 72 -13.90 -9.35 12.84
CA ASP A 72 -14.89 -10.46 12.90
C ASP A 72 -14.58 -11.61 11.92
N ARG A 73 -13.43 -11.54 11.23
CA ARG A 73 -12.90 -12.65 10.45
C ARG A 73 -11.68 -13.20 11.15
N PRO A 74 -11.59 -14.53 11.34
CA PRO A 74 -10.31 -15.15 11.62
C PRO A 74 -9.43 -14.92 10.39
N ALA A 75 -8.66 -13.84 10.40
CA ALA A 75 -7.52 -13.71 9.51
C ALA A 75 -6.59 -14.87 9.89
N GLU A 76 -6.35 -15.75 8.95
CA GLU A 76 -5.44 -16.88 9.12
C GLU A 76 -4.03 -16.29 9.27
N ASN A 77 -3.63 -16.06 10.52
CA ASN A 77 -2.37 -15.43 10.86
C ASN A 77 -1.28 -16.50 10.87
N PHE A 78 -0.49 -16.57 9.80
CA PHE A 78 0.58 -17.56 9.66
C PHE A 78 1.92 -17.06 10.22
N GLY A 79 2.75 -17.98 10.71
CA GLY A 79 4.17 -17.74 11.01
C GLY A 79 4.48 -17.17 12.39
N ARG A 80 3.48 -16.98 13.27
CA ARG A 80 3.69 -16.56 14.67
C ARG A 80 3.20 -17.57 15.70
N ASP A 81 3.07 -18.84 15.31
CA ASP A 81 2.58 -19.88 16.21
C ASP A 81 3.51 -20.13 17.39
N GLU A 82 4.83 -20.11 17.17
CA GLU A 82 5.80 -20.26 18.26
C GLU A 82 5.81 -19.04 19.19
N ASP A 83 5.82 -17.82 18.65
CA ASP A 83 5.68 -16.59 19.44
C ASP A 83 4.42 -16.64 20.31
N LYS A 84 3.28 -17.05 19.72
CA LYS A 84 2.00 -17.21 20.43
C LYS A 84 2.12 -18.24 21.56
N LYS A 85 2.69 -19.41 21.30
CA LYS A 85 2.88 -20.46 22.32
C LYS A 85 3.70 -19.96 23.49
N VAL A 86 4.81 -19.26 23.23
CA VAL A 86 5.67 -18.70 24.28
C VAL A 86 4.90 -17.73 25.16
N VAL A 87 4.17 -16.79 24.55
CA VAL A 87 3.40 -15.79 25.31
C VAL A 87 2.26 -16.43 26.10
N VAL A 88 1.51 -17.37 25.51
CA VAL A 88 0.43 -18.06 26.23
C VAL A 88 0.97 -18.85 27.42
N ASN A 89 2.06 -19.60 27.23
CA ASN A 89 2.65 -20.35 28.34
C ASN A 89 3.17 -19.43 29.45
N LEU A 90 3.74 -18.28 29.09
CA LEU A 90 4.16 -17.27 30.05
C LEU A 90 2.97 -16.75 30.87
N LEU A 91 1.84 -16.45 30.23
CA LEU A 91 0.63 -15.97 30.89
C LEU A 91 0.02 -17.02 31.83
N LEU A 92 -0.07 -18.29 31.38
CA LEU A 92 -0.67 -19.37 32.16
C LEU A 92 0.21 -19.86 33.31
N ALA A 93 1.52 -19.58 33.27
CA ALA A 93 2.45 -19.91 34.34
C ALA A 93 2.41 -18.90 35.50
N GLN A 94 1.67 -17.80 35.37
CA GLN A 94 1.56 -16.79 36.42
C GLN A 94 0.73 -17.34 37.58
N GLN A 95 1.37 -17.50 38.75
CA GLN A 95 0.72 -17.99 39.98
C GLN A 95 0.45 -16.87 40.99
N ASP A 96 1.21 -15.77 40.93
CA ASP A 96 1.08 -14.64 41.84
C ASP A 96 0.07 -13.61 41.34
N GLN A 97 -1.08 -13.54 42.00
CA GLN A 97 -2.13 -12.54 41.74
C GLN A 97 -1.89 -11.20 42.46
N GLU A 98 -0.85 -11.10 43.29
CA GLU A 98 -0.57 -9.88 44.08
C GLU A 98 0.15 -8.79 43.27
N ASN A 99 0.85 -9.15 42.18
CA ASN A 99 1.65 -8.23 41.38
C ASN A 99 1.19 -8.16 39.92
N VAL A 100 1.04 -6.94 39.38
CA VAL A 100 0.70 -6.73 37.97
C VAL A 100 1.94 -7.00 37.10
N GLN A 101 1.82 -7.92 36.15
CA GLN A 101 2.85 -8.20 35.15
C GLN A 101 2.53 -7.49 33.82
N VAL A 102 3.55 -6.89 33.20
CA VAL A 102 3.41 -6.15 31.93
C VAL A 102 4.36 -6.75 30.88
N LEU A 103 3.81 -7.15 29.74
CA LEU A 103 4.58 -7.62 28.58
C LEU A 103 4.53 -6.60 27.44
N ALA A 104 5.64 -5.91 27.21
CA ALA A 104 5.76 -4.92 26.14
C ALA A 104 6.18 -5.57 24.81
N ILE A 105 5.49 -5.23 23.71
CA ILE A 105 5.82 -5.67 22.34
C ILE A 105 6.30 -4.47 21.52
N PHE A 106 7.53 -4.52 21.04
CA PHE A 106 8.17 -3.45 20.26
C PHE A 106 8.70 -3.95 18.91
N GLY A 107 9.02 -3.02 18.01
CA GLY A 107 9.55 -3.32 16.67
C GLY A 107 9.03 -2.35 15.59
N MET A 108 9.59 -2.45 14.39
CA MET A 108 9.20 -1.61 13.23
C MET A 108 7.72 -1.77 12.84
N GLY A 109 7.22 -0.81 12.06
CA GLY A 109 5.89 -0.88 11.44
C GLY A 109 5.72 -2.13 10.57
N GLY A 110 4.50 -2.67 10.49
CA GLY A 110 4.20 -3.83 9.63
C GLY A 110 4.58 -5.20 10.20
N LEU A 111 5.33 -5.29 11.29
CA LEU A 111 5.74 -6.58 11.92
C LEU A 111 4.62 -7.35 12.64
N GLY A 112 3.37 -6.93 12.54
CA GLY A 112 2.26 -7.60 13.21
C GLY A 112 2.29 -7.51 14.74
N LYS A 113 2.80 -6.40 15.31
CA LYS A 113 2.82 -6.15 16.77
C LYS A 113 1.42 -6.18 17.39
N THR A 114 0.42 -5.70 16.68
CA THR A 114 -0.99 -5.74 17.10
C THR A 114 -1.65 -7.08 16.82
N THR A 115 -1.09 -7.87 15.90
CA THR A 115 -1.59 -9.21 15.53
C THR A 115 -1.30 -10.23 16.62
N LEU A 116 -0.08 -10.26 17.16
CA LEU A 116 0.30 -11.24 18.19
C LEU A 116 -0.57 -11.16 19.46
N PRO A 117 -0.81 -9.99 20.08
CA PRO A 117 -1.76 -9.84 21.20
C PRO A 117 -3.16 -10.32 20.88
N LYS A 118 -3.67 -10.02 19.68
CA LYS A 118 -5.00 -10.48 19.26
C LYS A 118 -5.07 -12.00 19.18
N MET A 119 -4.03 -12.65 18.66
CA MET A 119 -3.94 -14.12 18.60
C MET A 119 -3.88 -14.75 19.99
N VAL A 120 -3.17 -14.14 20.92
CA VAL A 120 -3.04 -14.62 22.31
C VAL A 120 -4.35 -14.41 23.07
N TYR A 121 -4.97 -13.24 22.95
CA TYR A 121 -6.24 -12.92 23.61
C TYR A 121 -7.37 -13.86 23.16
N ASN A 122 -7.39 -14.23 21.88
CA ASN A 122 -8.37 -15.17 21.32
C ASN A 122 -7.96 -16.65 21.48
N ASP A 123 -6.86 -16.98 22.18
CA ASP A 123 -6.48 -18.38 22.43
C ASP A 123 -7.43 -18.96 23.50
N PRO A 124 -8.12 -20.08 23.24
CA PRO A 124 -9.09 -20.65 24.17
C PRO A 124 -8.52 -20.95 25.56
N ARG A 125 -7.21 -21.23 25.66
CA ARG A 125 -6.56 -21.50 26.96
C ARG A 125 -6.44 -20.24 27.80
N VAL A 126 -6.24 -19.09 27.17
CA VAL A 126 -6.18 -17.79 27.84
C VAL A 126 -7.58 -17.36 28.25
N GLU A 127 -8.58 -17.51 27.37
CA GLU A 127 -10.00 -17.22 27.67
C GLU A 127 -10.55 -18.08 28.82
N GLN A 128 -10.06 -19.31 28.99
CA GLN A 128 -10.47 -20.16 30.11
C GLN A 128 -9.77 -19.85 31.43
N HIS A 129 -8.61 -19.21 31.40
CA HIS A 129 -7.79 -18.96 32.58
C HIS A 129 -8.07 -17.60 33.24
N PHE A 130 -8.41 -16.59 32.44
CA PHE A 130 -8.68 -15.21 32.88
C PHE A 130 -10.15 -14.85 32.66
#